data_AF-A0AAD5ZIV5-F1
#
_entry.id   AF-A0AAD5ZIV5-F1
#
_cell.length_a   1.000
_cell.length_b   1.000
_cell.length_c   1.000
_cell.angle_alpha   90.00
_cell.angle_beta   90.00
_cell.angle_gamma   90.00
#
_symmetry.space_group_name_H-M   'P 1'
#
loop_
_entity.id
_entity.type
_entity.pdbx_description
1 polymer ?
#
loop_
_entity_poly.entity_id
_entity_poly.type
_entity_poly.pdbx_seq_one_letter_code
_entity_poly.pdbx_strand_id
1 'polypeptide(L)'
;MESMETLMASLDSHSSTSSAASDAARLAEVQSWLSSLFDQVNRQVPDLTLTPASIKHLHSLASLSQSRSRASAIVAPDLRQKAAEYRAEAARIREILSSAGLGREHLSPSAVSSAQAVADVANLLGIRDTETSSFVVANADLVLRKTEVAEKRINVQRESKMLLEYTRKAITKLAELKKLLSKFENEAALHEEQMYRWQKNLAMLDEKERQYNSQLGNYKALLNRAGYTSDINHGVLMQMAEDKKDYEKKTKPILDTLRSYQDLPPDKTLAALAIEDKKRQYAAAEKYLEDVLGLCLNAPPL
;
A
#
# COMPACT_ATOMS: atom_id res chain seq x y z
N MET A 1 34.59 29.62 21.04
CA MET A 1 33.42 28.73 20.84
C MET A 1 33.10 27.88 22.06
N GLU A 2 34.05 27.61 22.97
CA GLU A 2 33.80 26.79 24.18
C GLU A 2 32.85 27.45 25.21
N SER A 3 32.72 28.78 25.22
CA SER A 3 31.90 29.49 26.22
C SER A 3 30.38 29.41 25.99
N MET A 4 29.91 29.06 24.77
CA MET A 4 28.46 28.88 24.50
C MET A 4 27.97 27.45 24.80
N GLU A 5 28.81 26.42 24.60
CA GLU A 5 28.49 25.04 25.03
C GLU A 5 28.45 24.91 26.56
N THR A 6 29.36 25.64 27.23
CA THR A 6 29.25 26.20 28.60
C THR A 6 27.84 26.38 29.18
N LEU A 7 27.13 27.31 28.53
CA LEU A 7 25.88 27.88 29.00
C LEU A 7 24.67 27.02 28.61
N MET A 8 24.72 26.32 27.47
CA MET A 8 23.65 25.39 27.07
C MET A 8 23.61 24.13 27.94
N ALA A 9 24.77 23.56 28.32
CA ALA A 9 24.82 22.42 29.25
C ALA A 9 24.35 22.78 30.69
N SER A 10 24.56 24.03 31.11
CA SER A 10 24.08 24.52 32.41
C SER A 10 22.57 24.75 32.43
N LEU A 11 21.93 25.12 31.30
CA LEU A 11 20.48 25.30 31.23
C LEU A 11 19.71 23.97 31.19
N ASP A 12 20.24 22.96 30.50
CA ASP A 12 19.60 21.63 30.41
C ASP A 12 19.74 20.79 31.69
N SER A 13 20.79 21.01 32.49
CA SER A 13 20.92 20.37 33.82
C SER A 13 19.99 20.96 34.88
N HIS A 14 19.61 22.24 34.75
CA HIS A 14 18.67 22.90 35.68
C HIS A 14 17.19 22.55 35.39
N SER A 15 16.84 22.23 34.13
CA SER A 15 15.46 21.83 33.77
C SER A 15 15.13 20.39 34.19
N SER A 16 16.11 19.50 34.15
CA SER A 16 15.97 18.09 34.52
C SER A 16 15.95 17.88 36.04
N THR A 17 16.82 18.56 36.79
CA THR A 17 16.88 18.48 38.26
C THR A 17 15.64 19.07 38.96
N SER A 18 15.07 20.15 38.42
CA SER A 18 13.83 20.76 38.97
C SER A 18 12.60 19.86 38.80
N SER A 19 12.51 19.10 37.71
CA SER A 19 11.42 18.14 37.47
C SER A 19 11.47 16.94 38.43
N ALA A 20 12.67 16.42 38.70
CA ALA A 20 12.88 15.28 39.60
C ALA A 20 12.62 15.65 41.07
N ALA A 21 13.04 16.85 41.51
CA ALA A 21 12.73 17.36 42.83
C ALA A 21 11.22 17.60 43.03
N SER A 22 10.52 18.08 41.98
CA SER A 22 9.06 18.25 42.01
C SER A 22 8.31 16.92 42.13
N ASP A 23 8.76 15.89 41.41
CA ASP A 23 8.11 14.58 41.46
C ASP A 23 8.40 13.84 42.78
N ALA A 24 9.57 14.04 43.41
CA ALA A 24 9.87 13.55 44.76
C ALA A 24 8.99 14.19 45.85
N ALA A 25 8.70 15.48 45.75
CA ALA A 25 7.78 16.16 46.67
C ALA A 25 6.33 15.66 46.51
N ARG A 26 5.87 15.50 45.25
CA ARG A 26 4.54 14.93 44.94
C ARG A 26 4.41 13.49 45.45
N LEU A 27 5.48 12.71 45.35
CA LEU A 27 5.54 11.34 45.86
C LEU A 27 5.34 11.28 47.37
N ALA A 28 6.05 12.11 48.13
CA ALA A 28 5.92 12.16 49.59
C ALA A 28 4.49 12.56 50.01
N GLU A 29 3.89 13.54 49.32
CA GLU A 29 2.51 13.95 49.56
C GLU A 29 1.51 12.82 49.28
N VAL A 30 1.67 12.10 48.15
CA VAL A 30 0.83 10.94 47.81
C VAL A 30 1.01 9.80 48.80
N GLN A 31 2.22 9.49 49.26
CA GLN A 31 2.48 8.42 50.23
C GLN A 31 1.89 8.76 51.61
N SER A 32 2.00 10.02 52.05
CA SER A 32 1.37 10.49 53.31
C SER A 32 -0.16 10.45 53.23
N TRP A 33 -0.72 10.77 52.06
CA TRP A 33 -2.16 10.68 51.82
C TRP A 33 -2.64 9.23 51.79
N LEU A 34 -1.93 8.34 51.09
CA LEU A 34 -2.25 6.91 51.03
C LEU A 34 -2.17 6.26 52.42
N SER A 35 -1.10 6.49 53.18
CA SER A 35 -1.02 6.00 54.57
C SER A 35 -2.20 6.48 55.40
N SER A 36 -2.54 7.78 55.37
CA SER A 36 -3.68 8.30 56.10
C SER A 36 -5.04 7.68 55.73
N LEU A 37 -5.23 7.30 54.46
CA LEU A 37 -6.45 6.64 53.97
C LEU A 37 -6.51 5.17 54.36
N PHE A 38 -5.38 4.48 54.25
CA PHE A 38 -5.28 3.05 54.52
C PHE A 38 -5.29 2.77 56.04
N ASP A 39 -4.75 3.68 56.84
CA ASP A 39 -4.86 3.67 58.31
C ASP A 39 -6.33 3.78 58.76
N GLN A 40 -7.15 4.60 58.10
CA GLN A 40 -8.58 4.71 58.41
C GLN A 40 -9.36 3.40 58.18
N VAL A 41 -8.84 2.52 57.31
CA VAL A 41 -9.46 1.24 56.93
C VAL A 41 -8.72 0.05 57.55
N ASN A 42 -7.71 0.28 58.40
CA ASN A 42 -6.83 -0.75 58.98
C ASN A 42 -6.25 -1.70 57.91
N ARG A 43 -5.81 -1.16 56.77
CA ARG A 43 -5.16 -1.93 55.69
C ARG A 43 -3.76 -1.39 55.44
N GLN A 44 -2.85 -2.22 54.93
CA GLN A 44 -1.55 -1.76 54.47
C GLN A 44 -1.64 -1.19 53.05
N VAL A 45 -0.80 -0.19 52.75
CA VAL A 45 -0.69 0.40 51.41
C VAL A 45 -0.10 -0.67 50.47
N PRO A 46 -0.78 -1.02 49.36
CA PRO A 46 -0.25 -1.98 48.39
C PRO A 46 1.06 -1.49 47.75
N ASP A 47 1.94 -2.42 47.38
CA ASP A 47 3.16 -2.13 46.60
C ASP A 47 2.77 -1.69 45.18
N LEU A 48 2.61 -0.37 45.00
CA LEU A 48 2.26 0.23 43.72
C LEU A 48 3.52 0.39 42.85
N THR A 49 3.40 0.17 41.54
CA THR A 49 4.44 0.53 40.57
C THR A 49 4.35 2.01 40.24
N LEU A 50 5.06 2.84 41.01
CA LEU A 50 5.03 4.30 40.83
C LEU A 50 5.85 4.73 39.60
N THR A 51 5.19 4.82 38.45
CA THR A 51 5.70 5.52 37.26
C THR A 51 5.49 7.04 37.38
N PRO A 52 6.33 7.90 36.78
CA PRO A 52 6.15 9.37 36.81
C PRO A 52 4.76 9.86 36.37
N ALA A 53 4.14 9.17 35.39
CA ALA A 53 2.77 9.45 34.98
C ALA A 53 1.75 9.08 36.07
N SER A 54 1.90 7.90 36.70
CA SER A 54 1.02 7.48 37.80
C SER A 54 1.11 8.40 39.02
N ILE A 55 2.30 8.95 39.32
CA ILE A 55 2.51 9.90 40.43
C ILE A 55 1.74 11.19 40.18
N LYS A 56 1.79 11.74 38.97
CA LYS A 56 1.04 12.94 38.60
C LYS A 56 -0.47 12.72 38.70
N HIS A 57 -0.96 11.58 38.25
CA HIS A 57 -2.38 11.22 38.38
C HIS A 57 -2.81 11.02 39.84
N LEU A 58 -2.00 10.32 40.64
CA LEU A 58 -2.27 10.11 42.07
C LEU A 58 -2.20 11.41 42.86
N HIS A 59 -1.29 12.32 42.54
CA HIS A 59 -1.20 13.65 43.16
C HIS A 59 -2.43 14.51 42.86
N SER A 60 -2.88 14.51 41.60
CA SER A 60 -4.14 15.15 41.21
C SER A 60 -5.34 14.56 41.96
N LEU A 61 -5.40 13.23 42.10
CA LEU A 61 -6.44 12.56 42.86
C LEU A 61 -6.37 12.89 44.36
N ALA A 62 -5.16 12.91 44.93
CA ALA A 62 -4.92 13.23 46.33
C ALA A 62 -5.40 14.65 46.66
N SER A 63 -4.96 15.64 45.88
CA SER A 63 -5.38 17.04 46.06
C SER A 63 -6.88 17.23 45.89
N LEU A 64 -7.52 16.56 44.92
CA LEU A 64 -8.96 16.60 44.75
C LEU A 64 -9.69 15.94 45.93
N SER A 65 -9.21 14.80 46.42
CA SER A 65 -9.82 14.12 47.56
C SER A 65 -9.69 14.94 48.85
N GLN A 66 -8.52 15.51 49.11
CA GLN A 66 -8.27 16.30 50.31
C GLN A 66 -9.09 17.60 50.31
N SER A 67 -9.18 18.28 49.17
CA SER A 67 -10.03 19.47 49.05
C SER A 67 -11.51 19.13 49.27
N ARG A 68 -12.01 18.01 48.74
CA ARG A 68 -13.37 17.51 49.00
C ARG A 68 -13.58 17.13 50.46
N SER A 69 -12.63 16.45 51.10
CA SER A 69 -12.70 16.08 52.51
C SER A 69 -12.74 17.31 53.42
N ARG A 70 -11.91 18.33 53.13
CA ARG A 70 -11.94 19.62 53.83
C ARG A 70 -13.28 20.32 53.67
N ALA A 71 -13.80 20.39 52.44
CA ALA A 71 -15.10 20.99 52.18
C ALA A 71 -16.22 20.24 52.94
N SER A 72 -16.22 18.90 52.92
CA SER A 72 -17.17 18.07 53.66
C SER A 72 -17.09 18.30 55.17
N ALA A 73 -15.87 18.40 55.72
CA ALA A 73 -15.65 18.65 57.14
C ALA A 73 -16.22 19.99 57.61
N ILE A 74 -16.32 21.00 56.73
CA ILE A 74 -16.90 22.31 57.03
C ILE A 74 -18.42 22.31 56.78
N VAL A 75 -18.87 21.75 55.66
CA VAL A 75 -20.29 21.79 55.25
C VAL A 75 -21.15 20.87 56.13
N ALA A 76 -20.65 19.70 56.53
CA ALA A 76 -21.41 18.77 57.35
C ALA A 76 -21.85 19.33 58.71
N PRO A 77 -20.97 19.95 59.54
CA PRO A 77 -21.40 20.57 60.79
C PRO A 77 -22.33 21.77 60.57
N ASP A 78 -22.07 22.62 59.58
CA ASP A 78 -22.95 23.76 59.25
C ASP A 78 -24.38 23.29 58.89
N LEU A 79 -24.51 22.26 58.05
CA LEU A 79 -25.81 21.69 57.72
C LEU A 79 -26.48 21.05 58.93
N ARG A 80 -25.72 20.42 59.84
CA ARG A 80 -26.28 19.86 61.08
C ARG A 80 -26.82 20.96 62.00
N GLN A 81 -26.09 22.07 62.13
CA GLN A 81 -26.52 23.23 62.90
C GLN A 81 -27.79 23.85 62.32
N LYS A 82 -27.81 24.15 61.01
CA LYS A 82 -29.00 24.65 60.31
C LYS A 82 -30.19 23.71 60.48
N ALA A 83 -29.98 22.40 60.37
CA ALA A 83 -31.04 21.43 60.59
C ALA A 83 -31.54 21.41 62.06
N ALA A 84 -30.69 21.70 63.05
CA ALA A 84 -31.13 21.85 64.43
C ALA A 84 -31.96 23.12 64.62
N GLU A 85 -31.52 24.25 64.04
CA GLU A 85 -32.24 25.53 64.06
C GLU A 85 -33.62 25.41 63.39
N TYR A 86 -33.70 24.82 62.19
CA TYR A 86 -34.98 24.59 61.51
C TYR A 86 -35.93 23.69 62.31
N ARG A 87 -35.42 22.68 63.02
CA ARG A 87 -36.25 21.84 63.90
C ARG A 87 -36.78 22.59 65.11
N ALA A 88 -35.95 23.44 65.73
CA ALA A 88 -36.37 24.27 66.85
C ALA A 88 -37.43 25.29 66.42
N GLU A 89 -37.24 25.94 65.27
CA GLU A 89 -38.20 26.88 64.72
C GLU A 89 -39.51 26.19 64.31
N ALA A 90 -39.46 25.00 63.70
CA ALA A 90 -40.64 24.21 63.40
C ALA A 90 -41.42 23.82 64.68
N ALA A 91 -40.72 23.51 65.78
CA ALA A 91 -41.35 23.25 67.07
C ALA A 91 -42.03 24.50 67.64
N ARG A 92 -41.37 25.66 67.57
CA ARG A 92 -41.92 26.97 67.98
C ARG A 92 -43.19 27.31 67.19
N ILE A 93 -43.15 27.20 65.87
CA ILE A 93 -44.32 27.47 65.00
C ILE A 93 -45.47 26.51 65.33
N ARG A 94 -45.17 25.22 65.55
CA ARG A 94 -46.18 24.24 65.94
C ARG A 94 -46.88 24.59 67.26
N GLU A 95 -46.12 25.04 68.26
CA GLU A 95 -46.66 25.48 69.54
C GLU A 95 -47.58 26.70 69.38
N ILE A 96 -47.15 27.71 68.60
CA ILE A 96 -47.96 28.89 68.28
C ILE A 96 -49.26 28.49 67.57
N LEU A 97 -49.20 27.64 66.55
CA LEU A 97 -50.38 27.17 65.84
C LEU A 97 -51.34 26.39 66.75
N SER A 98 -50.81 25.55 67.65
CA SER A 98 -51.63 24.83 68.62
C SER A 98 -52.32 25.80 69.60
N SER A 99 -51.60 26.84 70.07
CA SER A 99 -52.17 27.88 70.95
C SER A 99 -53.27 28.70 70.27
N ALA A 100 -53.21 28.85 68.95
CA ALA A 100 -54.22 29.54 68.13
C ALA A 100 -55.37 28.63 67.68
N GLY A 101 -55.39 27.34 68.08
CA GLY A 101 -56.39 26.37 67.65
C GLY A 101 -56.23 25.90 66.19
N LEU A 102 -55.11 26.21 65.55
CA LEU A 102 -54.73 25.81 64.19
C LEU A 102 -53.79 24.60 64.17
N GLY A 103 -53.73 23.86 65.28
CA GLY A 103 -52.94 22.63 65.38
C GLY A 103 -53.42 21.56 64.39
N ARG A 104 -52.53 20.65 64.01
CA ARG A 104 -52.81 19.57 63.05
C ARG A 104 -53.99 18.69 63.51
N GLU A 105 -54.12 18.52 64.81
CA GLU A 105 -55.19 17.81 65.50
C GLU A 105 -56.57 18.46 65.38
N HIS A 106 -56.65 19.76 65.06
CA HIS A 106 -57.89 20.52 64.91
C HIS A 106 -58.32 20.70 63.45
N LEU A 107 -57.48 20.30 62.49
CA LEU A 107 -57.75 20.40 61.05
C LEU A 107 -58.50 19.16 60.54
N SER A 108 -59.33 19.36 59.51
CA SER A 108 -59.96 18.24 58.80
C SER A 108 -58.89 17.38 58.09
N PRO A 109 -59.11 16.07 57.92
CA PRO A 109 -58.15 15.20 57.25
C PRO A 109 -57.85 15.63 55.80
N SER A 110 -58.82 16.25 55.13
CA SER A 110 -58.65 16.84 53.79
C SER A 110 -57.68 18.03 53.83
N ALA A 111 -57.86 18.96 54.78
CA ALA A 111 -56.97 20.11 54.92
C ALA A 111 -55.54 19.71 55.25
N VAL A 112 -55.35 18.70 56.11
CA VAL A 112 -54.02 18.14 56.41
C VAL A 112 -53.37 17.56 55.16
N SER A 113 -54.12 16.78 54.36
CA SER A 113 -53.62 16.20 53.12
C SER A 113 -53.23 17.26 52.09
N SER A 114 -54.07 18.28 51.89
CA SER A 114 -53.77 19.39 50.97
C SER A 114 -52.54 20.20 51.41
N ALA A 115 -52.43 20.52 52.70
CA ALA A 115 -51.26 21.24 53.23
C ALA A 115 -49.97 20.42 53.08
N GLN A 116 -50.03 19.11 53.33
CA GLN A 116 -48.90 18.21 53.12
C GLN A 116 -48.48 18.17 51.64
N ALA A 117 -49.44 18.05 50.71
CA ALA A 117 -49.14 18.03 49.28
C ALA A 117 -48.47 19.33 48.82
N VAL A 118 -48.95 20.49 49.29
CA VAL A 118 -48.32 21.79 48.97
C VAL A 118 -46.91 21.88 49.55
N ALA A 119 -46.69 21.43 50.79
CA ALA A 119 -45.37 21.40 51.40
C ALA A 119 -44.40 20.47 50.66
N ASP A 120 -44.87 19.29 50.24
CA ASP A 120 -44.06 18.34 49.49
C ASP A 120 -43.66 18.90 48.11
N VAL A 121 -44.60 19.54 47.40
CA VAL A 121 -44.31 20.21 46.12
C VAL A 121 -43.37 21.40 46.31
N ALA A 122 -43.54 22.19 47.37
CA ALA A 122 -42.62 23.30 47.68
C ALA A 122 -41.19 22.79 47.93
N ASN A 123 -41.05 21.72 48.73
CA ASN A 123 -39.77 21.09 49.01
C ASN A 123 -39.11 20.52 47.75
N LEU A 124 -39.89 19.88 46.86
CA LEU A 124 -39.40 19.36 45.59
C LEU A 124 -38.92 20.48 44.64
N LEU A 125 -39.62 21.61 44.64
CA LEU A 125 -39.27 22.78 43.83
C LEU A 125 -38.22 23.69 44.49
N GLY A 126 -37.86 23.45 45.75
CA GLY A 126 -36.91 24.26 46.51
C GLY A 126 -37.46 25.65 46.90
N ILE A 127 -38.79 25.78 47.01
CA ILE A 127 -39.50 27.02 47.33
C ILE A 127 -39.55 27.20 48.86
N ARG A 128 -39.46 28.45 49.34
CA ARG A 128 -39.42 28.78 50.78
C ARG A 128 -40.71 29.39 51.31
N ASP A 129 -41.60 29.78 50.42
CA ASP A 129 -42.87 30.42 50.66
C ASP A 129 -44.03 29.59 50.08
N THR A 130 -45.26 29.95 50.47
CA THR A 130 -46.48 29.32 49.93
C THR A 130 -47.16 30.22 48.89
N GLU A 131 -46.44 31.17 48.29
CA GLU A 131 -46.98 32.08 47.28
C GLU A 131 -47.14 31.39 45.93
N THR A 132 -48.30 31.60 45.30
CA THR A 132 -48.61 31.00 43.99
C THR A 132 -47.63 31.45 42.90
N SER A 133 -47.16 32.70 42.94
CA SER A 133 -46.12 33.26 42.06
C SER A 133 -44.86 32.39 42.06
N SER A 134 -44.34 32.06 43.24
CA SER A 134 -43.14 31.24 43.43
C SER A 134 -43.32 29.83 42.86
N PHE A 135 -44.49 29.21 43.02
CA PHE A 135 -44.80 27.91 42.40
C PHE A 135 -44.84 27.98 40.87
N VAL A 136 -45.45 29.03 40.31
CA VAL A 136 -45.55 29.19 38.86
C VAL A 136 -44.17 29.40 38.23
N VAL A 137 -43.32 30.23 38.84
CA VAL A 137 -41.94 30.46 38.37
C VAL A 137 -41.12 29.19 38.45
N ALA A 138 -41.12 28.50 39.60
CA ALA A 138 -40.34 27.26 39.76
C ALA A 138 -40.83 26.14 38.82
N ASN A 139 -42.13 26.05 38.58
CA ASN A 139 -42.68 25.11 37.60
C ASN A 139 -42.27 25.49 36.16
N ALA A 140 -42.29 26.78 35.80
CA ALA A 140 -41.80 27.24 34.50
C ALA A 140 -40.33 26.89 34.29
N ASP A 141 -39.48 27.14 35.29
CA ASP A 141 -38.06 26.77 35.27
C ASP A 141 -37.86 25.25 35.13
N LEU A 142 -38.65 24.45 35.83
CA LEU A 142 -38.62 22.98 35.72
C LEU A 142 -39.00 22.53 34.30
N VAL A 143 -40.06 23.12 33.73
CA VAL A 143 -40.51 22.81 32.37
C VAL A 143 -39.43 23.18 31.36
N LEU A 144 -38.80 24.34 31.48
CA LEU A 144 -37.69 24.76 30.62
C LEU A 144 -36.52 23.78 30.71
N ARG A 145 -36.06 23.45 31.93
CA ARG A 145 -35.00 22.45 32.14
C ARG A 145 -35.36 21.09 31.56
N LYS A 146 -36.61 20.66 31.70
CA LYS A 146 -37.11 19.40 31.12
C LYS A 146 -37.03 19.44 29.59
N THR A 147 -37.40 20.55 28.96
CA THR A 147 -37.31 20.70 27.50
C THR A 147 -35.86 20.73 27.01
N GLU A 148 -34.96 21.45 27.68
CA GLU A 148 -33.53 21.46 27.34
C GLU A 148 -32.89 20.07 27.45
N VAL A 149 -33.21 19.32 28.50
CA VAL A 149 -32.72 17.95 28.67
C VAL A 149 -33.29 17.03 27.58
N ALA A 150 -34.56 17.18 27.22
CA ALA A 150 -35.16 16.42 26.14
C ALA A 150 -34.48 16.72 24.79
N GLU A 151 -34.19 17.98 24.49
CA GLU A 151 -33.47 18.39 23.28
C GLU A 151 -32.05 17.83 23.25
N LYS A 152 -31.28 17.98 24.34
CA LYS A 152 -29.93 17.40 24.48
C LYS A 152 -29.96 15.88 24.26
N ARG A 153 -30.97 15.19 24.82
CA ARG A 153 -31.15 13.74 24.63
C ARG A 153 -31.39 13.39 23.16
N ILE A 154 -32.23 14.16 22.46
CA ILE A 154 -32.48 13.96 21.03
C ILE A 154 -31.20 14.19 20.22
N ASN A 155 -30.42 15.23 20.51
CA ASN A 155 -29.17 15.52 19.81
C ASN A 155 -28.13 14.41 20.02
N VAL A 156 -27.91 13.99 21.27
CA VAL A 156 -27.02 12.85 21.58
C VAL A 156 -27.48 11.58 20.88
N GLN A 157 -28.80 11.34 20.81
CA GLN A 157 -29.34 10.18 20.09
C GLN A 157 -29.08 10.26 18.58
N ARG A 158 -29.17 11.46 17.97
CA ARG A 158 -28.85 11.67 16.55
C ARG A 158 -27.35 11.47 16.29
N GLU A 159 -26.49 12.07 17.10
CA GLU A 159 -25.03 11.90 17.00
C GLU A 159 -24.61 10.45 17.16
N SER A 160 -25.21 9.73 18.14
CA SER A 160 -24.97 8.30 18.33
C SER A 160 -25.36 7.48 17.09
N LYS A 161 -26.52 7.76 16.48
CA LYS A 161 -26.93 7.09 15.23
C LYS A 161 -25.96 7.37 14.09
N MET A 162 -25.58 8.64 13.89
CA MET A 162 -24.62 9.03 12.85
C MET A 162 -23.28 8.33 13.06
N LEU A 163 -22.76 8.31 14.29
CA LEU A 163 -21.50 7.64 14.62
C LEU A 163 -21.58 6.13 14.36
N LEU A 164 -22.71 5.49 14.70
CA LEU A 164 -22.94 4.07 14.39
C LEU A 164 -22.98 3.78 12.89
N GLU A 165 -23.52 4.68 12.08
CA GLU A 165 -23.48 4.54 10.62
C GLU A 165 -22.06 4.68 10.08
N TYR A 166 -21.28 5.65 10.57
CA TYR A 166 -19.88 5.80 10.22
C TYR A 166 -19.05 4.58 10.61
N THR A 167 -19.24 4.03 11.82
CA THR A 167 -18.51 2.85 12.25
C THR A 167 -18.88 1.63 11.42
N ARG A 168 -20.16 1.44 11.08
CA ARG A 168 -20.59 0.37 10.15
C ARG A 168 -19.92 0.51 8.79
N LYS A 169 -19.90 1.70 8.19
CA LYS A 169 -19.22 1.98 6.92
C LYS A 169 -17.70 1.74 6.99
N ALA A 170 -17.07 2.09 8.12
CA ALA A 170 -15.65 1.84 8.33
C ALA A 170 -15.37 0.32 8.43
N ILE A 171 -16.22 -0.43 9.14
CA ILE A 171 -16.09 -1.89 9.28
C ILE A 171 -16.24 -2.58 7.92
N THR A 172 -17.22 -2.18 7.09
CA THR A 172 -17.38 -2.78 5.75
C THR A 172 -16.17 -2.50 4.87
N LYS A 173 -15.66 -1.26 4.87
CA LYS A 173 -14.47 -0.89 4.10
C LYS A 173 -13.22 -1.63 4.59
N LEU A 174 -13.07 -1.82 5.90
CA LEU A 174 -11.99 -2.62 6.48
C LEU A 174 -12.07 -4.08 6.02
N ALA A 175 -13.27 -4.67 6.01
CA ALA A 175 -13.46 -6.03 5.53
C ALA A 175 -13.11 -6.19 4.03
N GLU A 176 -13.52 -5.22 3.20
CA GLU A 176 -13.14 -5.16 1.78
C GLU A 176 -11.63 -5.08 1.60
N LEU A 177 -10.97 -4.18 2.35
CA LEU A 177 -9.51 -4.02 2.30
C LEU A 177 -8.77 -5.29 2.73
N LYS A 178 -9.22 -5.98 3.78
CA LYS A 178 -8.64 -7.27 4.19
C LYS A 178 -8.78 -8.32 3.09
N LYS A 179 -9.94 -8.39 2.43
CA LYS A 179 -10.14 -9.30 1.31
C LYS A 179 -9.23 -8.95 0.13
N LEU A 180 -9.08 -7.67 -0.20
CA LEU A 180 -8.19 -7.24 -1.27
C LEU A 180 -6.73 -7.55 -0.97
N LEU A 181 -6.30 -7.31 0.27
CA LEU A 181 -4.95 -7.64 0.74
C LEU A 181 -4.67 -9.14 0.58
N SER A 182 -5.58 -10.01 1.03
CA SER A 182 -5.42 -11.46 0.88
C SER A 182 -5.31 -11.92 -0.59
N LYS A 183 -5.97 -11.21 -1.52
CA LYS A 183 -5.84 -11.51 -2.95
C LYS A 183 -4.46 -11.13 -3.46
N PHE A 184 -3.98 -9.94 -3.12
CA PHE A 184 -2.64 -9.49 -3.52
C PHE A 184 -1.53 -10.34 -2.90
N GLU A 185 -1.67 -10.79 -1.66
CA GLU A 185 -0.72 -11.73 -1.04
C GLU A 185 -0.64 -13.05 -1.83
N ASN A 186 -1.79 -13.60 -2.24
CA ASN A 186 -1.83 -14.82 -3.06
C ASN A 186 -1.23 -14.60 -4.47
N GLU A 187 -1.54 -13.47 -5.12
CA GLU A 187 -0.97 -13.12 -6.43
C GLU A 187 0.55 -12.89 -6.36
N ALA A 188 1.03 -12.23 -5.31
CA ALA A 188 2.46 -12.05 -5.06
C ALA A 188 3.18 -13.40 -4.91
N ALA A 189 2.63 -14.33 -4.12
CA ALA A 189 3.19 -15.67 -3.96
C ALA A 189 3.27 -16.43 -5.30
N LEU A 190 2.22 -16.35 -6.14
CA LEU A 190 2.23 -16.96 -7.47
C LEU A 190 3.30 -16.34 -8.38
N HIS A 191 3.48 -15.02 -8.35
CA HIS A 191 4.50 -14.34 -9.14
C HIS A 191 5.92 -14.64 -8.64
N GLU A 192 6.13 -14.79 -7.33
CA GLU A 192 7.42 -15.20 -6.77
C GLU A 192 7.82 -16.59 -7.26
N GLU A 193 6.89 -17.56 -7.26
CA GLU A 193 7.16 -18.90 -7.81
C GLU A 193 7.49 -18.85 -9.31
N GLN A 194 6.76 -18.04 -10.08
CA GLN A 194 7.04 -17.85 -11.51
C GLN A 194 8.41 -17.23 -11.75
N MET A 195 8.76 -16.19 -10.99
CA MET A 195 10.07 -15.53 -11.07
C MET A 195 11.19 -16.49 -10.71
N TYR A 196 11.02 -17.31 -9.67
CA TYR A 196 11.99 -18.34 -9.31
C TYR A 196 12.18 -19.37 -10.43
N ARG A 197 11.10 -19.80 -11.10
CA ARG A 197 11.18 -20.70 -12.27
C ARG A 197 11.93 -20.05 -13.43
N TRP A 198 11.63 -18.79 -13.74
CA TRP A 198 12.32 -18.06 -14.80
C TRP A 198 13.79 -17.85 -14.49
N GLN A 199 14.14 -17.50 -13.25
CA GLN A 199 15.52 -17.37 -12.80
C GLN A 199 16.29 -18.68 -12.97
N LYS A 200 15.70 -19.81 -12.58
CA LYS A 200 16.31 -21.14 -12.76
C LYS A 200 16.48 -21.49 -14.24
N ASN A 201 15.48 -21.21 -15.07
CA ASN A 201 15.56 -21.44 -16.52
C ASN A 201 16.63 -20.56 -17.17
N LEU A 202 16.73 -19.30 -16.76
CA LEU A 202 17.73 -18.36 -17.26
C LEU A 202 19.15 -18.85 -16.93
N ALA A 203 19.38 -19.32 -15.70
CA ALA A 203 20.67 -19.92 -15.31
C ALA A 203 21.02 -21.15 -16.15
N MET A 204 20.04 -22.00 -16.47
CA MET A 204 20.25 -23.15 -17.36
C MET A 204 20.55 -22.71 -18.80
N LEU A 205 19.91 -21.65 -19.29
CA LEU A 205 20.17 -21.11 -20.63
C LEU A 205 21.56 -20.48 -20.72
N ASP A 206 21.99 -19.72 -19.70
CA ASP A 206 23.34 -19.14 -19.62
C ASP A 206 24.42 -20.24 -19.65
N GLU A 207 24.21 -21.35 -18.93
CA GLU A 207 25.12 -22.50 -18.97
C GLU A 207 25.17 -23.15 -20.36
N LYS A 208 24.01 -23.33 -21.01
CA LYS A 208 23.95 -23.85 -22.39
C LYS A 208 24.62 -22.92 -23.39
N GLU A 209 24.46 -21.61 -23.24
CA GLU A 209 25.13 -20.62 -24.06
C GLU A 209 26.65 -20.76 -23.95
N ARG A 210 27.19 -20.86 -22.73
CA ARG A 210 28.62 -21.11 -22.51
C ARG A 210 29.09 -22.40 -23.18
N GLN A 211 28.31 -23.46 -23.07
CA GLN A 211 28.61 -24.74 -23.72
C GLN A 211 28.64 -24.61 -25.25
N TYR A 212 27.64 -23.96 -25.86
CA TYR A 212 27.61 -23.76 -27.30
C TYR A 212 28.72 -22.83 -27.79
N ASN A 213 29.04 -21.77 -27.05
CA ASN A 213 30.17 -20.89 -27.38
C ASN A 213 31.51 -21.64 -27.32
N SER A 214 31.70 -22.49 -26.31
CA SER A 214 32.89 -23.36 -26.21
C SER A 214 32.98 -24.35 -27.38
N GLN A 215 31.87 -25.03 -27.70
CA GLN A 215 31.81 -25.94 -28.85
C GLN A 215 32.08 -25.22 -30.17
N LEU A 216 31.50 -24.04 -30.37
CA LEU A 216 31.71 -23.23 -31.57
C LEU A 216 33.16 -22.75 -31.69
N GLY A 217 33.79 -22.40 -30.57
CA GLY A 217 35.24 -22.14 -30.50
C GLY A 217 36.07 -23.37 -30.89
N ASN A 218 35.73 -24.55 -30.37
CA ASN A 218 36.41 -25.80 -30.68
C ASN A 218 36.29 -26.18 -32.16
N TYR A 219 35.08 -26.09 -32.74
CA TYR A 219 34.86 -26.37 -34.16
C TYR A 219 35.59 -25.37 -35.06
N LYS A 220 35.60 -24.07 -34.71
CA LYS A 220 36.40 -23.06 -35.42
C LYS A 220 37.89 -23.40 -35.37
N ALA A 221 38.42 -23.80 -34.22
CA ALA A 221 39.81 -24.21 -34.10
C ALA A 221 40.12 -25.46 -34.97
N LEU A 222 39.21 -26.44 -34.99
CA LEU A 222 39.34 -27.64 -35.82
C LEU A 222 39.32 -27.31 -37.32
N LEU A 223 38.40 -26.45 -37.75
CA LEU A 223 38.31 -25.95 -39.13
C LEU A 223 39.58 -25.20 -39.55
N ASN A 224 40.07 -24.31 -38.68
CA ASN A 224 41.33 -23.60 -38.92
C ASN A 224 42.51 -24.58 -39.04
N ARG A 225 42.57 -25.61 -38.19
CA ARG A 225 43.61 -26.66 -38.27
C ARG A 225 43.51 -27.50 -39.54
N ALA A 226 42.29 -27.73 -40.03
CA ALA A 226 42.04 -28.44 -41.29
C ALA A 226 42.28 -27.55 -42.53
N GLY A 227 42.69 -26.29 -42.37
CA GLY A 227 42.96 -25.37 -43.48
C GLY A 227 41.70 -24.83 -44.16
N TYR A 228 40.55 -24.86 -43.47
CA TYR A 228 39.30 -24.34 -44.01
C TYR A 228 39.35 -22.83 -44.16
N THR A 229 39.11 -22.33 -45.37
CA THR A 229 38.90 -20.90 -45.67
C THR A 229 37.44 -20.65 -46.04
N SER A 230 36.95 -19.42 -45.84
CA SER A 230 35.56 -19.03 -46.15
C SER A 230 35.18 -19.31 -47.61
N ASP A 231 36.16 -19.43 -48.49
CA ASP A 231 35.99 -19.71 -49.93
C ASP A 231 35.60 -21.17 -50.21
N ILE A 232 35.88 -22.09 -49.28
CA ILE A 232 35.54 -23.53 -49.37
C ILE A 232 34.12 -23.78 -48.82
N ASN A 233 33.37 -22.74 -48.48
CA ASN A 233 31.97 -22.86 -48.12
C ASN A 233 31.14 -23.40 -49.30
N HIS A 234 30.21 -24.33 -49.03
CA HIS A 234 29.36 -24.95 -50.06
C HIS A 234 28.66 -23.92 -50.95
N GLY A 235 28.15 -22.82 -50.38
CA GLY A 235 27.53 -21.75 -51.15
C GLY A 235 28.50 -21.07 -52.13
N VAL A 236 29.73 -20.82 -51.69
CA VAL A 236 30.77 -20.21 -52.53
C VAL A 236 31.26 -21.20 -53.59
N LEU A 237 31.42 -22.47 -53.23
CA LEU A 237 31.79 -23.53 -54.18
C LEU A 237 30.74 -23.75 -55.26
N MET A 238 29.45 -23.72 -54.90
CA MET A 238 28.35 -23.79 -55.87
C MET A 238 28.37 -22.59 -56.82
N GLN A 239 28.63 -21.39 -56.28
CA GLN A 239 28.76 -20.18 -57.10
C GLN A 239 29.96 -20.28 -58.05
N MET A 240 31.14 -20.67 -57.56
CA MET A 240 32.34 -20.90 -58.38
C MET A 240 32.12 -21.97 -59.46
N ALA A 241 31.34 -23.02 -59.16
CA ALA A 241 31.02 -24.06 -60.12
C ALA A 241 30.10 -23.56 -61.25
N GLU A 242 29.09 -22.74 -60.92
CA GLU A 242 28.23 -22.13 -61.93
C GLU A 242 29.00 -21.09 -62.74
N ASP A 243 29.82 -20.26 -62.11
CA ASP A 243 30.70 -19.31 -62.79
C ASP A 243 31.65 -20.06 -63.75
N LYS A 244 32.28 -21.16 -63.29
CA LYS A 244 33.12 -22.01 -64.14
C LYS A 244 32.36 -22.53 -65.36
N LYS A 245 31.14 -23.02 -65.17
CA LYS A 245 30.29 -23.52 -66.26
C LYS A 245 29.92 -22.40 -67.24
N ASP A 246 29.66 -21.19 -66.75
CA ASP A 246 29.37 -20.04 -67.58
C ASP A 246 30.60 -19.54 -68.34
N TYR A 247 31.79 -19.56 -67.72
CA TYR A 247 33.04 -19.33 -68.42
C TYR A 247 33.28 -20.41 -69.48
N GLU A 248 33.08 -21.69 -69.17
CA GLU A 248 33.21 -22.78 -70.16
C GLU A 248 32.27 -22.60 -71.36
N LYS A 249 31.01 -22.19 -71.16
CA LYS A 249 30.08 -21.85 -72.25
C LYS A 249 30.63 -20.73 -73.14
N LYS A 250 31.28 -19.72 -72.55
CA LYS A 250 31.86 -18.58 -73.29
C LYS A 250 33.18 -18.95 -73.97
N THR A 251 34.01 -19.79 -73.35
CA THR A 251 35.36 -20.12 -73.85
C THR A 251 35.33 -21.21 -74.91
N LYS A 252 34.43 -22.20 -74.84
CA LYS A 252 34.30 -23.26 -75.88
C LYS A 252 34.20 -22.71 -77.32
N PRO A 253 33.29 -21.77 -77.65
CA PRO A 253 33.22 -21.26 -79.02
C PRO A 253 34.46 -20.46 -79.42
N ILE A 254 35.14 -19.80 -78.48
CA ILE A 254 36.40 -19.07 -78.74
C ILE A 254 37.55 -20.06 -79.02
N LEU A 255 37.58 -21.18 -78.30
CA LEU A 255 38.54 -22.27 -78.54
C LEU A 255 38.28 -22.94 -79.89
N ASP A 256 37.01 -23.17 -80.24
CA ASP A 256 36.64 -23.75 -81.53
C ASP A 256 36.99 -22.82 -82.70
N THR A 257 36.79 -21.49 -82.56
CA THR A 257 37.25 -20.54 -83.58
C THR A 257 38.77 -20.49 -83.66
N LEU A 258 39.49 -20.48 -82.53
CA LEU A 258 40.96 -20.52 -82.52
C LEU A 258 41.51 -21.80 -83.16
N ARG A 259 40.87 -22.93 -82.92
CA ARG A 259 41.21 -24.21 -83.55
C ARG A 259 41.00 -24.16 -85.07
N SER A 260 39.91 -23.56 -85.52
CA SER A 260 39.68 -23.33 -86.95
C SER A 260 40.74 -22.43 -87.59
N TYR A 261 41.31 -21.47 -86.86
CA TYR A 261 42.42 -20.65 -87.35
C TYR A 261 43.75 -21.40 -87.37
N GLN A 262 43.97 -22.37 -86.47
CA GLN A 262 45.16 -23.22 -86.49
C GLN A 262 45.16 -24.25 -87.64
N ASP A 263 44.00 -24.57 -88.20
CA ASP A 263 43.87 -25.45 -89.36
C ASP A 263 44.21 -24.74 -90.69
N LEU A 264 44.43 -23.41 -90.68
CA LEU A 264 44.90 -22.66 -91.85
C LEU A 264 46.44 -22.58 -91.87
N PRO A 265 47.10 -22.96 -92.99
CA PRO A 265 48.55 -22.85 -93.12
C PRO A 265 49.02 -21.39 -92.96
N PRO A 266 50.11 -21.12 -92.22
CA PRO A 266 50.56 -19.77 -91.87
C PRO A 266 51.16 -18.96 -93.03
N ASP A 267 51.08 -19.45 -94.28
CA ASP A 267 51.65 -18.80 -95.47
C ASP A 267 50.55 -18.59 -96.53
N LYS A 268 50.35 -17.32 -96.93
CA LYS A 268 49.32 -16.88 -97.89
C LYS A 268 49.46 -17.57 -99.24
N THR A 269 50.67 -17.95 -99.62
CA THR A 269 50.97 -18.64 -100.88
C THR A 269 50.50 -20.11 -100.86
N LEU A 270 50.69 -20.80 -99.74
CA LEU A 270 50.24 -22.19 -99.55
C LEU A 270 48.74 -22.30 -99.31
N ALA A 271 48.13 -21.30 -98.65
CA ALA A 271 46.67 -21.23 -98.52
C ALA A 271 45.98 -21.05 -99.89
N ALA A 272 46.56 -20.25 -100.81
CA ALA A 272 46.05 -20.12 -102.16
C ALA A 272 46.13 -21.45 -102.94
N LEU A 273 47.24 -22.18 -102.79
CA LEU A 273 47.43 -23.49 -103.43
C LEU A 273 46.48 -24.55 -102.86
N ALA A 274 46.25 -24.57 -101.54
CA ALA A 274 45.28 -25.47 -100.91
C ALA A 274 43.83 -25.16 -101.34
N ILE A 275 43.49 -23.88 -101.54
CA ILE A 275 42.20 -23.46 -102.11
C ILE A 275 42.10 -23.88 -103.59
N GLU A 276 43.18 -23.76 -104.36
CA GLU A 276 43.23 -24.16 -105.76
C GLU A 276 43.12 -25.70 -105.94
N ASP A 277 43.77 -26.48 -105.07
CA ASP A 277 43.65 -27.94 -105.04
C ASP A 277 42.25 -28.38 -104.62
N LYS A 278 41.63 -27.71 -103.63
CA LYS A 278 40.23 -27.98 -103.29
C LYS A 278 39.29 -27.58 -104.42
N LYS A 279 39.52 -26.45 -105.11
CA LYS A 279 38.76 -26.07 -106.31
C LYS A 279 38.92 -27.08 -107.45
N ARG A 280 40.11 -27.65 -107.65
CA ARG A 280 40.33 -28.74 -108.60
C ARG A 280 39.59 -30.02 -108.21
N GLN A 281 39.57 -30.36 -106.92
CA GLN A 281 38.78 -31.50 -106.41
C GLN A 281 37.28 -31.28 -106.61
N TYR A 282 36.78 -30.05 -106.40
CA TYR A 282 35.38 -29.69 -106.68
C TYR A 282 35.06 -29.73 -108.18
N ALA A 283 35.92 -29.18 -109.04
CA ALA A 283 35.73 -29.20 -110.49
C ALA A 283 35.80 -30.62 -111.08
N ALA A 284 36.64 -31.50 -110.53
CA ALA A 284 36.68 -32.91 -110.89
C ALA A 284 35.40 -33.64 -110.47
N ALA A 285 34.83 -33.31 -109.31
CA ALA A 285 33.56 -33.86 -108.85
C ALA A 285 32.36 -33.34 -109.67
N GLU A 286 32.36 -32.07 -110.08
CA GLU A 286 31.37 -31.52 -111.04
C GLU A 286 31.45 -32.21 -112.39
N LYS A 287 32.65 -32.37 -112.95
CA LYS A 287 32.83 -33.05 -114.24
C LYS A 287 32.40 -34.52 -114.19
N TYR A 288 32.64 -35.19 -113.06
CA TYR A 288 32.14 -36.55 -112.82
C TYR A 288 30.61 -36.61 -112.75
N LEU A 289 29.95 -35.61 -112.14
CA LEU A 289 28.48 -35.49 -112.16
C LEU A 289 27.94 -35.21 -113.57
N GLU A 290 28.63 -34.38 -114.37
CA GLU A 290 28.27 -34.10 -115.76
C GLU A 290 28.41 -35.32 -116.67
N ASP A 291 29.49 -36.11 -116.53
CA ASP A 291 29.69 -37.36 -117.28
C ASP A 291 28.64 -38.43 -116.91
N VAL A 292 28.24 -38.52 -115.63
CA VAL A 292 27.15 -39.39 -115.16
C VAL A 292 25.79 -38.93 -115.72
N LEU A 293 25.54 -37.62 -115.85
CA LEU A 293 24.32 -37.09 -116.44
C LEU A 293 24.29 -37.26 -117.98
N GLY A 294 25.43 -37.15 -118.67
CA GLY A 294 25.57 -37.36 -120.11
C GLY A 294 25.34 -38.81 -120.55
N LEU A 295 25.70 -39.77 -119.69
CA LEU A 295 25.41 -41.20 -119.90
C LEU A 295 23.92 -41.55 -119.76
N CYS A 296 23.13 -40.73 -119.04
CA CYS A 296 21.68 -40.95 -118.87
C CYS A 296 20.79 -40.38 -120.00
N LEU A 297 21.32 -39.53 -120.90
CA LEU A 297 20.52 -38.85 -121.94
C LEU A 297 20.57 -39.50 -123.34
N ASN A 298 21.43 -40.52 -123.57
CA ASN A 298 21.64 -41.17 -124.88
C ASN A 298 21.27 -42.67 -124.93
N ALA A 299 20.35 -43.16 -124.08
CA ALA A 299 19.90 -44.56 -124.09
C ALA A 299 18.45 -44.71 -124.66
N PRO A 300 18.23 -45.58 -125.69
CA PRO A 300 16.93 -45.86 -126.33
C PRO A 300 16.08 -46.86 -125.51
N PRO A 301 14.79 -47.11 -125.87
CA PRO A 301 13.79 -47.64 -124.93
C PRO A 301 13.90 -49.14 -124.71
N LEU A 302 13.60 -49.53 -123.47
CA LEU A 302 12.79 -50.70 -123.07
C LEU A 302 12.03 -50.33 -121.81
#